data_AF-A0A941J7F5-F1
#
_entry.id   AF-A0A941J7F5-F1
#
_cell.length_a   1.000
_cell.length_b   1.000
_cell.length_c   1.000
_cell.angle_alpha   90.00
_cell.angle_beta   90.00
_cell.angle_gamma   90.00
#
_symmetry.space_group_name_H-M   'P 1'
#
loop_
_entity.id
_entity.type
_entity.pdbx_description
1 polymer ?
#
loop_
_entity_poly.entity_id
_entity_poly.type
_entity_poly.pdbx_seq_one_letter_code
_entity_poly.pdbx_strand_id
1 'polypeptide(L)'
;MKVAKPVGITPLELERVSSQFEQIRLRSEKFKGISGTAPTIGLINLINLKSYKPRADFVQSLAAAGGIETIGSKGCQTVEEAIDYVAATKLPIYCLCGSDGDYSELAPVIIKEIKKQFPEITIYSAGKQQEELEITLREAGVKDFIHVKMNAISILLELLQKLG
;
A
#
# COMPACT_ATOMS: atom_id res chain seq x y z
N MET A 1 -2.67 22.35 -62.84
CA MET A 1 -2.43 21.28 -61.86
C MET A 1 -3.36 21.49 -60.67
N LYS A 2 -4.23 20.52 -60.34
CA LYS A 2 -5.06 20.59 -59.13
C LYS A 2 -4.24 20.07 -57.95
N VAL A 3 -3.95 20.93 -56.97
CA VAL A 3 -3.27 20.54 -55.72
C VAL A 3 -4.25 19.69 -54.92
N ALA A 4 -3.82 18.49 -54.51
CA ALA A 4 -4.64 17.60 -53.67
C ALA A 4 -4.95 18.28 -52.33
N LYS A 5 -6.14 18.07 -51.79
CA LYS A 5 -6.53 18.59 -50.47
C LYS A 5 -5.52 18.11 -49.42
N PRO A 6 -5.04 19.00 -48.52
CA PRO A 6 -4.14 18.60 -47.46
C PRO A 6 -4.80 17.55 -46.56
N VAL A 7 -4.06 16.49 -46.25
CA VAL A 7 -4.48 15.49 -45.28
C VAL A 7 -4.53 16.18 -43.92
N GLY A 8 -5.70 16.23 -43.29
CA GLY A 8 -5.84 16.71 -41.92
C GLY A 8 -5.15 15.71 -40.98
N ILE A 9 -4.12 16.15 -40.27
CA ILE A 9 -3.45 15.36 -39.24
C ILE A 9 -4.02 15.77 -37.89
N THR A 10 -4.56 14.82 -37.13
CA THR A 10 -4.97 15.07 -35.74
C THR A 10 -3.73 15.41 -34.91
N PRO A 11 -3.69 16.58 -34.25
CA PRO A 11 -2.57 16.94 -33.38
C PRO A 11 -2.41 15.92 -32.26
N LEU A 12 -1.16 15.66 -31.85
CA LEU A 12 -0.87 14.83 -30.68
C LEU A 12 -1.35 15.54 -29.41
N GLU A 13 -2.04 14.81 -28.55
CA GLU A 13 -2.39 15.31 -27.22
C GLU A 13 -1.12 15.41 -26.36
N LEU A 14 -0.89 16.59 -25.79
CA LEU A 14 0.21 16.83 -24.88
C LEU A 14 -0.23 16.53 -23.46
N GLU A 15 0.42 15.57 -22.82
CA GLU A 15 0.18 15.23 -21.42
C GLU A 15 1.49 15.26 -20.62
N ARG A 16 1.42 15.79 -19.41
CA ARG A 16 2.55 15.74 -18.47
C ARG A 16 2.62 14.35 -17.85
N VAL A 17 3.81 13.77 -17.77
CA VAL A 17 4.01 12.42 -17.17
C VAL A 17 3.50 12.34 -15.73
N SER A 18 3.47 13.46 -15.00
CA SER A 18 2.96 13.54 -13.63
C SER A 18 1.43 13.54 -13.52
N SER A 19 0.69 13.69 -14.62
CA SER A 19 -0.77 13.83 -14.64
C SER A 19 -1.48 12.70 -13.87
N GLN A 20 -0.97 11.48 -14.00
CA GLN A 20 -1.56 10.31 -13.35
C GLN A 20 -1.45 10.40 -11.82
N PHE A 21 -0.30 10.82 -11.29
CA PHE A 21 -0.12 11.03 -9.84
C PHE A 21 -0.97 12.20 -9.32
N GLU A 22 -1.11 13.26 -10.11
CA GLU A 22 -1.95 14.40 -9.77
C GLU A 22 -3.43 14.00 -9.70
N GLN A 23 -3.92 13.20 -10.64
CA GLN A 23 -5.27 12.67 -10.60
C GLN A 23 -5.52 11.80 -9.37
N ILE A 24 -4.53 10.98 -8.96
CA ILE A 24 -4.59 10.18 -7.74
C ILE A 24 -4.68 11.09 -6.51
N ARG A 25 -3.84 12.12 -6.43
CA ARG A 25 -3.88 13.09 -5.32
C ARG A 25 -5.20 13.84 -5.26
N LEU A 26 -5.73 14.30 -6.40
CA LEU A 26 -7.03 14.95 -6.46
C LEU A 26 -8.17 14.03 -5.97
N ARG A 27 -8.08 12.70 -6.22
CA ARG A 27 -9.04 11.74 -5.66
C ARG A 27 -8.92 11.65 -4.15
N SER A 28 -7.71 11.54 -3.61
CA SER A 28 -7.48 11.55 -2.15
C SER A 28 -8.00 12.84 -1.50
N GLU A 29 -7.75 14.00 -2.11
CA GLU A 29 -8.25 15.28 -1.61
C GLU A 29 -9.78 15.36 -1.63
N LYS A 30 -10.42 14.87 -2.69
CA LYS A 30 -11.89 14.77 -2.76
C LYS A 30 -12.43 13.86 -1.67
N PHE A 31 -11.81 12.70 -1.44
CA PHE A 31 -12.16 11.81 -0.34
C PHE A 31 -12.09 12.57 0.99
N LYS A 32 -10.98 13.26 1.26
CA LYS A 32 -10.80 14.05 2.48
C LYS A 32 -11.85 15.14 2.64
N GLY A 33 -12.24 15.80 1.55
CA GLY A 33 -13.31 16.80 1.55
C GLY A 33 -14.69 16.23 1.90
N ILE A 34 -14.95 14.95 1.58
CA ILE A 34 -16.22 14.27 1.85
C ILE A 34 -16.24 13.61 3.23
N SER A 35 -15.18 12.88 3.58
CA SER A 35 -15.09 12.09 4.83
C SER A 35 -14.58 12.89 6.03
N GLY A 36 -13.94 14.03 5.80
CA GLY A 36 -13.29 14.85 6.83
C GLY A 36 -11.87 14.39 7.21
N THR A 37 -11.43 13.23 6.73
CA THR A 37 -10.10 12.65 7.01
C THR A 37 -9.44 12.18 5.73
N ALA A 38 -8.10 12.25 5.66
CA ALA A 38 -7.40 11.67 4.53
C ALA A 38 -7.65 10.15 4.45
N PRO A 39 -7.57 9.53 3.27
CA PRO A 39 -7.48 8.08 3.17
C PRO A 39 -6.23 7.61 3.94
N THR A 40 -6.38 6.58 4.77
CA THR A 40 -5.31 6.15 5.70
C THR A 40 -5.10 4.65 5.67
N ILE A 41 -3.84 4.21 5.68
CA ILE A 41 -3.46 2.80 5.87
C ILE A 41 -2.59 2.62 7.11
N GLY A 42 -2.63 1.42 7.70
CA GLY A 42 -1.80 1.08 8.86
C GLY A 42 -0.48 0.42 8.45
N LEU A 43 0.61 0.71 9.16
CA LEU A 43 1.88 0.00 9.05
C LEU A 43 2.08 -0.84 10.30
N ILE A 44 2.16 -2.16 10.13
CA ILE A 44 2.48 -3.10 11.22
C ILE A 44 3.99 -3.31 11.19
N ASN A 45 4.67 -2.60 12.09
CA ASN A 45 6.12 -2.59 12.20
C ASN A 45 6.59 -3.76 13.05
N LEU A 46 7.45 -4.62 12.51
CA LEU A 46 7.93 -5.82 13.19
C LEU A 46 9.23 -5.56 13.97
N ILE A 47 9.27 -6.08 15.19
CA ILE A 47 10.45 -6.17 16.07
C ILE A 47 11.05 -4.81 16.45
N ASN A 48 12.03 -4.32 15.69
CA ASN A 48 12.83 -3.15 16.07
C ASN A 48 12.96 -2.15 14.92
N LEU A 49 13.24 -0.90 15.27
CA LEU A 49 13.33 0.22 14.32
C LEU A 49 14.28 -0.07 13.15
N LYS A 50 15.46 -0.65 13.43
CA LYS A 50 16.44 -0.96 12.38
C LYS A 50 15.88 -1.96 11.36
N SER A 51 15.00 -2.85 11.80
CA SER A 51 14.38 -3.88 10.99
C SER A 51 13.29 -3.32 10.06
N TYR A 52 12.30 -2.63 10.62
CA TYR A 52 11.13 -2.21 9.86
C TYR A 52 11.30 -0.88 9.12
N LYS A 53 12.15 0.03 9.63
CA LYS A 53 12.21 1.43 9.17
C LYS A 53 12.41 1.58 7.65
N PRO A 54 13.33 0.85 6.99
CA PRO A 54 13.52 0.99 5.55
C PRO A 54 12.25 0.67 4.74
N ARG A 55 11.50 -0.35 5.16
CA ARG A 55 10.28 -0.77 4.47
C ARG A 55 9.09 0.13 4.83
N ALA A 56 8.98 0.53 6.09
CA ALA A 56 7.98 1.49 6.53
C ALA A 56 8.12 2.82 5.78
N ASP A 57 9.35 3.33 5.62
CA ASP A 57 9.62 4.57 4.89
C ASP A 57 9.28 4.46 3.41
N PHE A 58 9.59 3.30 2.80
CA PHE A 58 9.24 3.05 1.41
C PHE A 58 7.71 3.08 1.21
N VAL A 59 6.97 2.34 2.04
CA VAL A 59 5.49 2.30 1.97
C VAL A 59 4.89 3.67 2.28
N GLN A 60 5.40 4.37 3.29
CA GLN A 60 4.95 5.72 3.64
C GLN A 60 5.18 6.71 2.50
N SER A 61 6.37 6.69 1.87
CA SER A 61 6.69 7.58 0.76
C SER A 61 5.84 7.29 -0.48
N LEU A 62 5.62 6.00 -0.77
CA LEU A 62 4.71 5.57 -1.84
C LEU A 62 3.29 6.07 -1.58
N ALA A 63 2.72 5.78 -0.41
CA ALA A 63 1.38 6.20 -0.01
C ALA A 63 1.23 7.74 -0.08
N ALA A 64 2.22 8.48 0.41
CA ALA A 64 2.25 9.93 0.36
C ALA A 64 2.25 10.48 -1.08
N ALA A 65 2.83 9.77 -2.06
CA ALA A 65 2.75 10.15 -3.47
C ALA A 65 1.30 10.19 -3.96
N GLY A 66 0.44 9.28 -3.48
CA GLY A 66 -1.00 9.27 -3.76
C GLY A 66 -1.85 10.12 -2.80
N GLY A 67 -1.24 10.84 -1.86
CA GLY A 67 -1.96 11.61 -0.84
C GLY A 67 -2.62 10.73 0.23
N ILE A 68 -2.15 9.49 0.43
CA ILE A 68 -2.63 8.57 1.45
C ILE A 68 -1.78 8.76 2.71
N GLU A 69 -2.43 8.91 3.85
CA GLU A 69 -1.76 8.99 5.15
C GLU A 69 -1.44 7.59 5.68
N THR A 70 -0.41 7.49 6.53
CA THR A 70 -0.02 6.23 7.17
C THR A 70 0.06 6.40 8.66
N ILE A 71 -0.52 5.47 9.41
CA ILE A 71 -0.34 5.35 10.85
C ILE A 71 0.53 4.12 11.07
N GLY A 72 1.62 4.24 11.80
CA GLY A 72 2.53 3.12 12.10
C GLY A 72 2.39 2.64 13.53
N SER A 73 2.46 1.32 13.73
CA SER A 73 2.59 0.74 15.06
C SER A 73 3.98 1.05 15.65
N LYS A 74 4.11 0.86 16.96
CA LYS A 74 5.45 0.62 17.55
C LYS A 74 5.97 -0.74 17.03
N GLY A 75 7.27 -0.98 17.15
CA GLY A 75 7.84 -2.28 16.76
C GLY A 75 7.21 -3.41 17.57
N CYS A 76 6.32 -4.17 16.94
CA CYS A 76 5.58 -5.28 17.52
C CYS A 76 6.53 -6.48 17.67
N GLN A 77 6.76 -6.90 18.89
CA GLN A 77 7.57 -8.08 19.23
C GLN A 77 6.71 -9.33 19.39
N THR A 78 5.41 -9.16 19.61
CA THR A 78 4.45 -10.25 19.83
C THR A 78 3.26 -10.15 18.88
N VAL A 79 2.50 -11.24 18.77
CA VAL A 79 1.27 -11.27 17.97
C VAL A 79 0.23 -10.35 18.59
N GLU A 80 0.11 -10.38 19.91
CA GLU A 80 -0.85 -9.60 20.70
C GLU A 80 -0.66 -8.10 20.47
N GLU A 81 0.59 -7.61 20.48
CA GLU A 81 0.89 -6.20 20.20
C GLU A 81 0.43 -5.75 18.81
N ALA A 82 0.53 -6.63 17.81
CA ALA A 82 0.05 -6.35 16.46
C ALA A 82 -1.48 -6.34 16.39
N ILE A 83 -2.15 -7.28 17.07
CA ILE A 83 -3.61 -7.35 17.16
C ILE A 83 -4.17 -6.12 17.88
N ASP A 84 -3.59 -5.73 19.01
CA ASP A 84 -4.01 -4.56 19.78
C ASP A 84 -3.92 -3.28 18.95
N TYR A 85 -2.83 -3.13 18.19
CA TYR A 85 -2.66 -2.02 17.26
C TYR A 85 -3.74 -1.97 16.18
N VAL A 86 -4.04 -3.12 15.55
CA VAL A 86 -5.08 -3.25 14.53
C VAL A 86 -6.47 -2.96 15.12
N ALA A 87 -6.75 -3.47 16.32
CA ALA A 87 -8.01 -3.27 17.03
C ALA A 87 -8.21 -1.81 17.46
N ALA A 88 -7.12 -1.11 17.81
CA ALA A 88 -7.15 0.30 18.19
C ALA A 88 -7.36 1.23 16.98
N THR A 89 -6.72 0.95 15.85
CA THR A 89 -6.75 1.83 14.68
C THR A 89 -7.91 1.54 13.73
N LYS A 90 -8.39 0.29 13.66
CA LYS A 90 -9.58 -0.13 12.88
C LYS A 90 -9.55 0.30 11.41
N LEU A 91 -8.37 0.41 10.83
CA LEU A 91 -8.19 0.75 9.42
C LEU A 91 -8.57 -0.45 8.54
N PRO A 92 -9.02 -0.24 7.29
CA PRO A 92 -9.38 -1.34 6.39
C PRO A 92 -8.17 -1.98 5.71
N ILE A 93 -7.00 -1.33 5.73
CA ILE A 93 -5.79 -1.78 5.04
C ILE A 93 -4.59 -1.64 5.97
N TYR A 94 -3.76 -2.68 6.02
CA TYR A 94 -2.45 -2.66 6.68
C TYR A 94 -1.35 -3.18 5.77
N CYS A 95 -0.13 -2.72 6.01
CA CYS A 95 1.09 -3.24 5.40
C CYS A 95 2.08 -3.68 6.49
N LEU A 96 2.52 -4.94 6.45
CA LEU A 96 3.59 -5.41 7.33
C LEU A 96 4.92 -4.84 6.85
N CYS A 97 5.74 -4.39 7.81
CA CYS A 97 7.07 -3.83 7.58
C CYS A 97 8.06 -4.47 8.56
N GLY A 98 9.08 -5.16 8.06
CA GLY A 98 10.12 -5.82 8.86
C GLY A 98 11.34 -6.22 8.01
N SER A 99 12.28 -6.94 8.59
CA SER A 99 13.37 -7.60 7.82
C SER A 99 12.92 -8.95 7.28
N ASP A 100 13.67 -9.52 6.32
CA ASP A 100 13.38 -10.86 5.77
C ASP A 100 13.32 -11.95 6.86
N GLY A 101 14.15 -11.84 7.90
CA GLY A 101 14.14 -12.79 9.02
C GLY A 101 12.89 -12.66 9.92
N ASP A 102 12.37 -11.45 10.10
CA ASP A 102 11.16 -11.23 10.90
C ASP A 102 9.93 -11.87 10.24
N TYR A 103 9.92 -11.92 8.90
CA TYR A 103 8.80 -12.47 8.13
C TYR A 103 8.70 -14.00 8.21
N SER A 104 9.79 -14.73 8.43
CA SER A 104 9.69 -16.20 8.55
C SER A 104 9.02 -16.66 9.84
N GLU A 105 9.14 -15.88 10.92
CA GLU A 105 8.70 -16.30 12.25
C GLU A 105 7.37 -15.67 12.66
N LEU A 106 7.28 -14.33 12.66
CA LEU A 106 6.15 -13.61 13.26
C LEU A 106 5.05 -13.30 12.24
N ALA A 107 5.42 -12.94 11.00
CA ALA A 107 4.46 -12.42 10.05
C ALA A 107 3.31 -13.39 9.72
N PRO A 108 3.53 -14.69 9.41
CA PRO A 108 2.44 -15.60 9.04
C PRO A 108 1.45 -15.79 10.19
N VAL A 109 1.94 -15.81 11.43
CA VAL A 109 1.11 -15.95 12.63
C VAL A 109 0.27 -14.69 12.85
N ILE A 110 0.89 -13.51 12.78
CA ILE A 110 0.21 -12.22 12.88
C ILE A 110 -0.89 -12.10 11.82
N ILE A 111 -0.58 -12.39 10.56
CA ILE A 111 -1.52 -12.28 9.45
C ILE A 111 -2.72 -13.20 9.66
N LYS A 112 -2.48 -14.48 10.03
CA LYS A 112 -3.55 -15.45 10.28
C LYS A 112 -4.46 -14.99 11.43
N GLU A 113 -3.89 -14.50 12.53
CA GLU A 113 -4.69 -14.06 13.67
C GLU A 113 -5.47 -12.78 13.36
N ILE A 114 -4.89 -11.82 12.64
CA ILE A 114 -5.64 -10.65 12.14
C ILE A 114 -6.78 -11.10 11.25
N LYS A 115 -6.55 -12.02 10.31
CA LYS A 115 -7.59 -12.49 9.39
C LYS A 115 -8.70 -13.27 10.09
N LYS A 116 -8.37 -13.98 11.15
CA LYS A 116 -9.35 -14.69 11.99
C LYS A 116 -10.24 -13.73 12.77
N GLN A 117 -9.67 -12.65 13.34
CA GLN A 117 -10.43 -11.68 14.15
C GLN A 117 -11.10 -10.58 13.30
N PHE A 118 -10.49 -10.22 12.18
CA PHE A 118 -10.87 -9.11 11.31
C PHE A 118 -10.79 -9.51 9.82
N PRO A 119 -11.68 -10.39 9.35
CA PRO A 119 -11.58 -11.01 8.02
C PRO A 119 -11.59 -10.00 6.86
N GLU A 120 -12.30 -8.87 7.03
CA GLU A 120 -12.44 -7.80 6.05
C GLU A 120 -11.15 -6.98 5.82
N ILE A 121 -10.21 -7.01 6.77
CA ILE A 121 -8.98 -6.22 6.69
C ILE A 121 -8.11 -6.72 5.54
N THR A 122 -7.66 -5.82 4.70
CA THR A 122 -6.70 -6.15 3.63
C THR A 122 -5.28 -5.99 4.12
N ILE A 123 -4.43 -7.00 3.88
CA ILE A 123 -3.05 -7.00 4.35
C ILE A 123 -2.11 -7.08 3.15
N TYR A 124 -1.12 -6.19 3.11
CA TYR A 124 0.02 -6.23 2.19
C TYR A 124 1.30 -6.55 2.95
N SER A 125 2.32 -7.06 2.26
CA SER A 125 3.66 -7.23 2.80
C SER A 125 4.65 -6.31 2.09
N ALA A 126 5.47 -5.59 2.85
CA ALA A 126 6.49 -4.72 2.27
C ALA A 126 7.76 -5.51 1.92
N GLY A 127 8.24 -5.30 0.70
CA GLY A 127 9.40 -5.96 0.11
C GLY A 127 9.03 -7.20 -0.71
N LYS A 128 9.95 -7.58 -1.60
CA LYS A 128 9.86 -8.84 -2.34
C LYS A 128 10.51 -9.93 -1.49
N GLN A 129 9.78 -11.01 -1.21
CA GLN A 129 10.32 -12.10 -0.38
C GLN A 129 10.91 -13.20 -1.27
N GLN A 130 11.56 -14.17 -0.65
CA GLN A 130 11.85 -15.43 -1.31
C GLN A 130 10.55 -16.17 -1.62
N GLU A 131 10.54 -16.96 -2.69
CA GLU A 131 9.32 -17.57 -3.25
C GLU A 131 8.53 -18.41 -2.22
N GLU A 132 9.23 -19.23 -1.44
CA GLU A 132 8.62 -20.04 -0.37
C GLU A 132 7.91 -19.19 0.69
N LEU A 133 8.52 -18.06 1.06
CA LEU A 133 7.97 -17.14 2.03
C LEU A 133 6.81 -16.34 1.42
N GLU A 134 6.87 -15.97 0.14
CA GLU A 134 5.73 -15.33 -0.54
C GLU A 134 4.51 -16.25 -0.56
N ILE A 135 4.70 -17.54 -0.87
CA ILE A 135 3.64 -18.56 -0.83
C ILE A 135 3.06 -18.63 0.59
N THR A 136 3.91 -18.79 1.60
CA THR A 136 3.49 -18.87 3.01
C THR A 136 2.68 -17.65 3.44
N LEU A 137 3.11 -16.45 3.05
CA LEU A 137 2.42 -15.20 3.39
C LEU A 137 1.09 -15.05 2.65
N ARG A 138 1.01 -15.49 1.38
CA ARG A 138 -0.24 -15.51 0.62
C ARG A 138 -1.24 -16.48 1.24
N GLU A 139 -0.82 -17.69 1.60
CA GLU A 139 -1.65 -18.68 2.31
C GLU A 139 -2.10 -18.17 3.68
N ALA A 140 -1.28 -17.38 4.37
CA ALA A 140 -1.66 -16.74 5.62
C ALA A 140 -2.74 -15.66 5.42
N GLY A 141 -2.84 -15.05 4.23
CA GLY A 141 -3.86 -14.06 3.88
C GLY A 141 -3.34 -12.71 3.39
N VAL A 142 -2.05 -12.62 3.01
CA VAL A 142 -1.52 -11.44 2.32
C VAL A 142 -2.14 -11.33 0.93
N LYS A 143 -2.66 -10.14 0.61
CA LYS A 143 -3.20 -9.83 -0.70
C LYS A 143 -2.10 -9.71 -1.75
N ASP A 144 -1.12 -8.83 -1.50
CA ASP A 144 -0.01 -8.62 -2.41
C ASP A 144 1.20 -7.96 -1.73
N PHE A 145 2.28 -7.78 -2.50
CA PHE A 145 3.55 -7.25 -2.03
C PHE A 145 3.82 -5.83 -2.55
N ILE A 146 4.26 -4.94 -1.66
CA ILE A 146 4.65 -3.57 -2.00
C ILE A 146 6.18 -3.50 -2.06
N HIS A 147 6.73 -3.40 -3.27
CA HIS A 147 8.18 -3.44 -3.50
C HIS A 147 8.63 -2.58 -4.69
N VAL A 148 9.92 -2.30 -4.79
CA VAL A 148 10.52 -1.36 -5.77
C VAL A 148 10.30 -1.65 -7.26
N LYS A 149 9.79 -2.85 -7.61
CA LYS A 149 9.53 -3.25 -9.01
C LYS A 149 8.04 -3.23 -9.37
N MET A 150 7.18 -2.82 -8.45
CA MET A 150 5.73 -2.73 -8.66
C MET A 150 5.36 -1.53 -9.54
N ASN A 151 4.16 -1.56 -10.12
CA ASN A 151 3.55 -0.37 -10.70
C ASN A 151 2.94 0.49 -9.59
N ALA A 152 3.59 1.63 -9.29
CA ALA A 152 3.15 2.54 -8.25
C ALA A 152 1.74 3.12 -8.49
N ILE A 153 1.42 3.48 -9.74
CA ILE A 153 0.11 4.04 -10.11
C ILE A 153 -0.99 3.01 -9.84
N SER A 154 -0.77 1.76 -10.28
CA SER A 154 -1.76 0.68 -10.08
C SER A 154 -2.07 0.44 -8.61
N ILE A 155 -1.05 0.34 -7.75
CA ILE A 155 -1.29 0.11 -6.32
C ILE A 155 -1.89 1.32 -5.63
N LEU A 156 -1.48 2.55 -5.95
CA LEU A 156 -2.10 3.72 -5.34
C LEU A 156 -3.59 3.84 -5.70
N LEU A 157 -3.95 3.53 -6.94
CA LEU A 157 -5.35 3.47 -7.37
C LEU A 157 -6.12 2.37 -6.63
N GLU A 158 -5.53 1.18 -6.48
CA GLU A 158 -6.14 0.07 -5.77
C GLU A 158 -6.36 0.38 -4.27
N LEU A 159 -5.37 0.99 -3.63
CA LEU A 159 -5.46 1.42 -2.22
C LEU A 159 -6.58 2.44 -2.05
N LEU A 160 -6.63 3.48 -2.88
CA LEU A 160 -7.71 4.47 -2.82
C LEU A 160 -9.07 3.84 -3.08
N GLN A 161 -9.22 3.01 -4.11
CA GLN A 161 -10.48 2.35 -4.42
C GLN A 161 -11.02 1.52 -3.24
N LYS A 162 -10.13 0.90 -2.46
CA LYS A 162 -10.52 0.18 -1.23
C LYS A 162 -10.85 1.08 -0.05
N LEU A 163 -10.27 2.28 0.02
CA LEU A 163 -10.51 3.24 1.09
C LEU A 163 -11.80 4.05 0.87
N GLY A 164 -12.25 4.16 -0.38
CA GLY A 164 -13.48 4.83 -0.80
C GLY A 164 -13.21 6.09 -1.62
#